data_AF-A0A925ZZP3-F1
#
_entry.id   AF-A0A925ZZP3-F1
#
_cell.length_a   1.000
_cell.length_b   1.000
_cell.length_c   1.000
_cell.angle_alpha   90.00
_cell.angle_beta   90.00
_cell.angle_gamma   90.00
#
_symmetry.space_group_name_H-M   'P 1'
#
loop_
_entity.id
_entity.type
_entity.pdbx_description
1 polymer ?
#
loop_
_entity_poly.entity_id
_entity_poly.type
_entity_poly.pdbx_seq_one_letter_code
_entity_poly.pdbx_strand_id
1 'polypeptide(L)'
;MNIPDSSRRFLLSQAKRLFEVSDEAPSSPHDVPPRLTFKALEDLRMSRSRDRILTNLEEMYREAFDRARASGDDVQMAQLDMAYRREQLYFEILLDVRDAVERKAP
;
A
#
# COMPACT_ATOMS: atom_id res chain seq x y z
N MET A 1 27.76 5.38 21.63
CA MET A 1 28.17 3.97 21.39
C MET A 1 28.96 3.93 20.09
N ASN A 2 30.27 3.74 20.13
CA ASN A 2 31.13 3.83 18.94
C ASN A 2 31.22 2.44 18.28
N ILE A 3 30.42 2.22 17.23
CA ILE A 3 30.39 0.94 16.51
C ILE A 3 31.66 0.83 15.65
N PRO A 4 32.48 -0.24 15.79
CA PRO A 4 33.71 -0.42 15.01
C PRO A 4 33.43 -0.46 13.50
N ASP A 5 34.34 0.12 12.71
CA ASP A 5 34.18 0.30 11.26
C ASP A 5 33.99 -1.01 10.48
N SER A 6 34.49 -2.13 11.00
CA SER A 6 34.28 -3.46 10.41
C SER A 6 32.82 -3.91 10.50
N SER A 7 32.14 -3.63 11.62
CA SER A 7 30.73 -3.96 11.83
C SER A 7 29.81 -3.07 10.98
N ARG A 8 30.19 -1.81 10.73
CA ARG A 8 29.45 -0.92 9.82
C ARG A 8 29.44 -1.44 8.39
N ARG A 9 30.58 -1.94 7.89
CA ARG A 9 30.68 -2.51 6.53
C ARG A 9 29.83 -3.78 6.39
N PHE A 10 29.81 -4.63 7.41
CA PHE A 10 28.99 -5.83 7.41
C PHE A 10 27.49 -5.50 7.36
N LEU A 11 27.03 -4.54 8.17
CA LEU A 11 25.64 -4.07 8.16
C LEU A 11 25.27 -3.40 6.83
N LEU A 12 26.18 -2.64 6.23
CA LEU A 12 25.99 -2.05 4.90
C LEU A 12 25.86 -3.12 3.80
N SER A 13 26.68 -4.19 3.87
CA SER A 13 26.62 -5.29 2.91
C SER A 13 25.34 -6.12 3.02
N GLN A 14 24.79 -6.27 4.23
CA GLN A 14 23.51 -6.94 4.46
C GLN A 14 22.33 -6.10 3.96
N ALA A 15 22.38 -4.78 4.18
CA ALA A 15 21.36 -3.86 3.66
C ALA A 15 21.40 -3.77 2.11
N LYS A 16 22.59 -3.81 1.51
CA LYS A 16 22.75 -3.82 0.06
C LYS A 16 22.16 -5.08 -0.58
N ARG A 17 22.34 -6.24 0.05
CA ARG A 17 21.80 -7.53 -0.43
C ARG A 17 20.26 -7.64 -0.34
N LEU A 18 19.63 -6.84 0.52
CA LEU A 18 18.17 -6.69 0.60
C LEU A 18 17.60 -5.76 -0.48
N PHE A 19 18.42 -4.84 -1.02
CA PHE A 19 18.07 -3.94 -2.13
C PHE A 19 18.53 -4.44 -3.50
N GLU A 20 19.48 -5.37 -3.55
CA GLU A 20 19.81 -6.20 -4.71
C GLU A 20 18.65 -7.18 -4.95
N VAL A 21 17.53 -6.64 -5.45
CA VAL A 21 16.59 -7.37 -6.29
C VAL A 21 17.44 -8.16 -7.29
N SER A 22 17.25 -9.48 -7.30
CA SER A 22 18.01 -10.43 -8.13
C SER A 22 18.38 -9.82 -9.49
N ASP A 23 19.67 -9.84 -9.82
CA ASP A 23 20.23 -9.52 -11.15
C ASP A 23 19.82 -10.55 -12.22
N GLU A 24 18.63 -11.16 -12.08
CA GLU A 24 18.04 -11.98 -13.12
C GLU A 24 17.39 -11.01 -14.10
N ALA A 25 18.09 -10.76 -15.22
CA ALA A 25 17.59 -9.93 -16.28
C ALA A 25 16.16 -10.38 -16.65
N PRO A 26 15.19 -9.45 -16.78
CA PRO A 26 13.81 -9.80 -17.10
C PRO A 26 13.80 -10.63 -18.39
N SER A 27 13.40 -11.90 -18.26
CA SER A 27 13.44 -12.87 -19.36
C SER A 27 12.40 -12.55 -20.44
N SER A 28 11.41 -11.74 -20.07
CA SER A 28 10.33 -11.26 -20.91
C SER A 28 9.98 -9.80 -20.59
N PRO A 29 9.52 -8.99 -21.57
CA PRO A 29 8.98 -7.64 -21.33
C PRO A 29 7.86 -7.56 -20.27
N HIS A 30 7.26 -8.71 -19.92
CA HIS A 30 6.24 -8.83 -18.87
C HIS A 30 6.79 -8.93 -17.44
N ASP A 31 8.09 -9.21 -17.26
CA ASP A 31 8.74 -9.32 -15.94
C ASP A 31 9.14 -7.96 -15.35
N VAL A 32 9.05 -6.89 -16.15
CA VAL A 32 9.29 -5.52 -15.69
C VAL A 32 7.98 -4.98 -15.11
N PRO A 33 7.91 -4.66 -13.80
CA PRO A 33 6.71 -4.08 -13.24
C PRO A 33 6.36 -2.79 -14.00
N PRO A 34 5.09 -2.63 -14.42
CA PRO A 34 4.70 -1.50 -15.25
C PRO A 34 5.00 -0.19 -14.52
N ARG A 35 5.67 0.74 -15.22
CA ARG A 35 5.85 2.10 -14.74
C ARG A 35 4.47 2.72 -14.50
N LEU A 36 4.29 3.47 -13.40
CA LEU A 36 3.06 4.19 -13.04
C LEU A 36 2.78 5.38 -13.98
N THR A 37 2.76 5.11 -15.28
CA THR A 37 2.37 6.05 -16.33
C THR A 37 0.86 5.97 -16.53
N PHE A 38 0.23 7.05 -16.97
CA PHE A 38 -1.22 7.09 -17.22
C PHE A 38 -1.70 5.94 -18.13
N LYS A 39 -0.95 5.65 -19.20
CA LYS A 39 -1.24 4.56 -20.14
C LYS A 39 -1.14 3.18 -19.47
N ALA A 40 -0.11 2.94 -18.66
CA ALA A 40 0.03 1.68 -17.95
C ALA A 40 -1.05 1.49 -16.88
N LEU A 41 -1.51 2.57 -16.24
CA LEU A 41 -2.64 2.55 -15.31
C LEU A 41 -3.97 2.25 -16.04
N GLU A 42 -4.09 2.70 -17.29
CA GLU A 42 -5.22 2.38 -18.16
C GLU A 42 -5.21 0.91 -18.62
N ASP A 43 -4.04 0.35 -18.94
CA ASP A 43 -3.87 -1.08 -19.26
C ASP A 43 -4.06 -1.97 -18.01
N LEU A 44 -3.74 -1.45 -16.83
CA LEU A 44 -4.00 -2.07 -15.52
C LEU A 44 -5.46 -1.92 -15.05
N ARG A 45 -6.40 -1.55 -15.93
CA ARG A 45 -7.86 -1.49 -15.66
C ARG A 45 -8.51 -2.81 -15.23
N MET A 46 -7.76 -3.74 -14.67
CA MET A 46 -8.29 -4.55 -13.57
C MET A 46 -8.66 -3.60 -12.42
N SER A 47 -9.82 -2.95 -12.53
CA SER A 47 -10.44 -2.27 -11.40
C SER A 47 -10.50 -3.32 -10.28
N ARG A 48 -9.71 -3.17 -9.22
CA ARG A 48 -9.94 -3.97 -8.01
C ARG A 48 -11.43 -3.81 -7.70
N SER A 49 -12.13 -4.93 -7.48
CA SER A 49 -13.56 -4.85 -7.15
C SER A 49 -13.72 -3.91 -5.96
N ARG A 50 -14.79 -3.12 -5.97
CA ARG A 50 -15.14 -2.20 -4.87
C ARG A 50 -15.01 -2.92 -3.53
N ASP A 51 -15.56 -4.14 -3.47
CA ASP A 51 -15.52 -5.00 -2.29
C ASP A 51 -14.08 -5.28 -1.83
N ARG A 52 -13.15 -5.61 -2.74
CA ARG A 52 -11.76 -5.88 -2.37
C ARG A 52 -11.05 -4.64 -1.79
N ILE A 53 -11.38 -3.44 -2.26
CA ILE A 53 -10.82 -2.20 -1.72
C ILE A 53 -11.34 -1.96 -0.30
N LEU A 54 -12.65 -2.10 -0.10
CA LEU A 54 -13.30 -1.91 1.19
C LEU A 54 -12.86 -2.95 2.23
N THR A 55 -12.78 -4.23 1.84
CA THR A 55 -12.29 -5.31 2.72
C THR A 55 -10.85 -5.05 3.18
N ASN A 56 -9.95 -4.64 2.27
CA ASN A 56 -8.58 -4.34 2.66
C ASN A 56 -8.50 -3.16 3.65
N LEU A 57 -9.33 -2.12 3.46
CA LEU A 57 -9.38 -0.97 4.38
C LEU A 57 -9.85 -1.41 5.77
N GLU A 58 -10.94 -2.18 5.81
CA GLU A 58 -11.51 -2.72 7.05
C GLU A 58 -10.49 -3.58 7.81
N GLU A 59 -9.82 -4.51 7.12
CA GLU A 59 -8.79 -5.37 7.73
C GLU A 59 -7.65 -4.54 8.34
N MET A 60 -7.11 -3.58 7.60
CA MET A 60 -6.02 -2.73 8.07
C MET A 60 -6.38 -1.94 9.33
N TYR A 61 -7.56 -1.32 9.34
CA TYR A 61 -8.02 -0.54 10.48
C TYR A 61 -8.39 -1.41 11.66
N ARG A 62 -9.02 -2.56 11.44
CA ARG A 62 -9.36 -3.52 12.50
C ARG A 62 -8.09 -4.01 13.21
N GLU A 63 -7.09 -4.44 12.46
CA GLU A 63 -5.82 -4.88 13.05
C GLU A 63 -5.11 -3.77 13.83
N ALA A 64 -5.10 -2.53 13.30
CA ALA A 64 -4.51 -1.40 14.00
C ALA A 64 -5.28 -1.07 15.29
N PHE A 65 -6.60 -1.15 15.25
CA PHE A 65 -7.46 -0.91 16.39
C PHE A 65 -7.29 -2.00 17.45
N ASP A 66 -7.21 -3.26 17.05
CA ASP A 66 -6.97 -4.39 17.97
C ASP A 66 -5.60 -4.26 18.66
N ARG A 67 -4.57 -3.80 17.93
CA ARG A 67 -3.26 -3.48 18.53
C ARG A 67 -3.35 -2.35 19.55
N ALA A 68 -4.03 -1.24 19.21
CA ALA A 68 -4.22 -0.11 20.11
C ALA A 68 -5.02 -0.49 21.37
N ARG A 69 -6.05 -1.33 21.20
CA ARG A 69 -6.86 -1.88 22.27
C ARG A 69 -6.05 -2.79 23.19
N ALA A 70 -5.19 -3.65 22.63
CA ALA A 70 -4.31 -4.51 23.41
C ALA A 70 -3.29 -3.71 24.24
N SER A 71 -2.87 -2.53 23.76
CA SER A 71 -2.02 -1.61 24.52
C SER A 71 -2.77 -0.68 25.48
N GLY A 72 -4.11 -0.69 25.48
CA GLY A 72 -4.93 0.21 26.32
C GLY A 72 -4.81 1.70 25.92
N ASP A 73 -4.52 1.98 24.65
CA ASP A 73 -4.33 3.34 24.14
C ASP A 73 -5.65 3.90 23.58
N ASP A 74 -6.47 4.47 24.47
CA ASP A 74 -7.79 5.02 24.13
C ASP A 74 -7.69 6.20 23.16
N VAL A 75 -6.61 6.99 23.23
CA VAL A 75 -6.39 8.13 22.31
C VAL A 75 -6.16 7.61 20.91
N GLN A 76 -5.30 6.60 20.76
CA GLN A 76 -5.03 5.97 19.48
C GLN A 76 -6.27 5.27 18.91
N MET A 77 -7.07 4.62 19.75
CA MET A 77 -8.35 4.03 19.33
C MET A 77 -9.32 5.08 18.77
N ALA A 78 -9.48 6.22 19.45
CA ALA A 78 -10.34 7.31 18.98
C ALA A 78 -9.84 7.93 17.66
N GLN A 79 -8.52 8.08 17.51
CA GLN A 79 -7.92 8.56 16.26
C GLN A 79 -8.15 7.59 15.11
N LEU A 80 -8.00 6.29 15.35
CA LEU A 80 -8.22 5.24 14.35
C LEU A 80 -9.70 5.18 13.91
N ASP A 81 -10.66 5.34 14.82
CA ASP A 81 -12.10 5.39 14.47
C ASP A 81 -12.43 6.61 13.59
N MET A 82 -11.92 7.80 13.96
CA MET A 82 -12.15 9.01 13.17
C MET A 82 -11.47 8.95 11.81
N ALA A 83 -10.27 8.38 11.74
CA ALA A 83 -9.57 8.14 10.49
C ALA A 83 -10.40 7.19 9.61
N TYR A 84 -10.71 5.97 10.08
CA TYR A 84 -11.48 4.98 9.33
C TYR A 84 -12.73 5.57 8.66
N ARG A 85 -13.52 6.37 9.39
CA ARG A 85 -14.71 7.04 8.85
C ARG A 85 -14.39 8.03 7.74
N ARG A 86 -13.32 8.83 7.91
CA ARG A 86 -12.86 9.78 6.89
C ARG A 86 -12.38 9.04 5.64
N GLU A 87 -11.60 7.99 5.80
CA GLU A 87 -11.09 7.22 4.66
C GLU A 87 -12.20 6.46 3.93
N GLN A 88 -13.19 5.93 4.65
CA GLN A 88 -14.38 5.32 4.06
C GLN A 88 -15.12 6.31 3.15
N LEU A 89 -15.39 7.52 3.66
CA LEU A 89 -16.03 8.59 2.89
C LEU A 89 -15.23 8.98 1.64
N TYR A 90 -13.90 9.05 1.75
CA TYR A 90 -13.05 9.35 0.60
C TYR A 90 -13.12 8.27 -0.47
N PHE A 91 -13.12 6.99 -0.08
CA PHE A 91 -13.29 5.90 -1.04
C PHE A 91 -14.67 5.93 -1.71
N GLU A 92 -15.74 6.18 -0.96
CA GLU A 92 -17.09 6.32 -1.52
C GLU A 92 -17.13 7.40 -2.61
N ILE A 93 -16.60 8.59 -2.33
CA ILE A 93 -16.54 9.68 -3.30
C ILE A 93 -15.71 9.30 -4.53
N LEU A 94 -14.55 8.68 -4.34
CA LEU A 94 -13.69 8.26 -5.45
C LEU A 94 -14.34 7.19 -6.32
N LEU A 95 -15.07 6.26 -5.70
CA LEU A 95 -15.82 5.22 -6.40
C LEU A 95 -17.00 5.84 -7.16
N ASP A 96 -17.71 6.81 -6.59
CA ASP A 96 -18.77 7.54 -7.28
C ASP A 96 -18.25 8.28 -8.52
N VAL A 97 -17.07 8.91 -8.41
CA VAL A 97 -16.40 9.57 -9.54
C VAL A 97 -15.99 8.55 -10.60
N ARG A 98 -15.38 7.43 -10.21
CA ARG A 98 -15.01 6.36 -11.14
C ARG A 98 -16.23 5.86 -11.91
N ASP A 99 -17.30 5.55 -11.20
CA ASP A 99 -18.54 5.06 -11.81
C ASP A 99 -19.17 6.12 -12.73
N ALA A 100 -19.06 7.42 -12.40
CA ALA A 100 -19.50 8.50 -13.27
C ALA A 100 -18.66 8.64 -14.55
N VAL A 101 -17.35 8.40 -14.49
CA VAL A 101 -16.46 8.37 -15.65
C VAL A 101 -16.73 7.14 -16.52
N GLU A 102 -16.89 5.96 -15.91
CA GLU A 102 -17.21 4.72 -16.62
C GLU A 102 -18.54 4.81 -17.35
N ARG A 103 -19.59 5.38 -16.73
CA ARG A 103 -20.88 5.64 -17.40
C ARG A 103 -20.80 6.60 -18.59
N LYS A 104 -19.75 7.44 -18.65
CA LYS A 104 -19.57 8.46 -19.69
C LYS A 104 -18.61 8.01 -20.80
N ALA A 105 -17.96 6.87 -20.63
CA ALA A 105 -17.14 6.25 -21.67
C ALA A 105 -18.07 5.68 -22.77
N PRO A 106 -17.80 5.96 -24.05
CA PRO A 106 -18.63 5.52 -25.18
C PRO A 106 -18.54 4.01 -25.45
#